data_AF-A0A1C6H013-F1
#
_entry.id   AF-A0A1C6H013-F1
#
_cell.length_a   1.000
_cell.length_b   1.000
_cell.length_c   1.000
_cell.angle_alpha   90.00
_cell.angle_beta   90.00
_cell.angle_gamma   90.00
#
_symmetry.space_group_name_H-M   'P 1'
#
loop_
_entity.id
_entity.type
_entity.pdbx_description
1 polymer ?
#
loop_
_entity_poly.entity_id
_entity_poly.type
_entity_poly.pdbx_seq_one_letter_code
_entity_poly.pdbx_strand_id
1 'polypeptide(L)' 'MADDTIFNYVQSFLDGEISRAAFWELTRFKYPTHQISFHTGKALAALRFERSYVADV' A
#
# COMPACT_ATOMS: atom_id res chain seq x y z
N MET A 1 -2.28 -7.36 -3.30
CA MET A 1 -0.92 -6.94 -3.66
C MET A 1 -0.83 -5.47 -3.29
N ALA A 2 0.01 -5.10 -2.31
CA ALA A 2 0.25 -3.68 -2.03
C ALA A 2 0.87 -3.05 -3.29
N ASP A 3 0.62 -1.77 -3.55
CA ASP A 3 1.11 -1.11 -4.75
C ASP A 3 2.66 -1.01 -4.71
N ASP A 4 3.34 -2.00 -5.30
CA ASP A 4 4.81 -2.17 -5.35
C ASP A 4 5.52 -0.95 -5.97
N THR A 5 4.77 -0.05 -6.59
CA THR A 5 5.29 1.20 -7.16
C THR A 5 5.99 2.07 -6.11
N ILE A 6 5.43 2.21 -4.90
CA ILE A 6 6.02 3.06 -3.85
C ILE A 6 7.34 2.45 -3.36
N PHE A 7 7.39 1.12 -3.26
CA PHE A 7 8.61 0.41 -2.87
C PHE A 7 9.73 0.64 -3.89
N ASN A 8 9.41 0.57 -5.18
CA ASN A 8 10.36 0.85 -6.26
C ASN A 8 10.90 2.30 -6.21
N TYR A 9 10.04 3.28 -5.89
CA TYR A 9 10.49 4.68 -5.74
C TYR A 9 11.43 4.87 -4.55
N VAL A 10 11.18 4.18 -3.42
CA VAL A 10 12.07 4.22 -2.26
C VAL A 10 13.43 3.59 -2.61
N GLN A 11 13.42 2.44 -3.28
CA GLN A 11 14.64 1.75 -3.69
C GLN A 11 15.48 2.62 -4.64
N SER A 12 14.91 3.15 -5.72
CA SER A 12 15.63 4.03 -6.65
C SER A 12 16.13 5.33 -6.00
N PHE A 13 15.47 5.83 -4.95
CA PHE A 13 15.97 6.99 -4.19
C PHE A 13 17.18 6.62 -3.32
N LEU A 14 17.13 5.46 -2.64
CA LEU A 14 18.24 4.95 -1.83
C LEU A 14 19.46 4.60 -2.70
N ASP A 15 19.22 4.06 -3.89
CA ASP A 15 20.24 3.72 -4.88
C ASP A 15 20.78 4.95 -5.63
N GLY A 16 20.19 6.13 -5.41
CA GLY A 16 20.64 7.41 -5.99
C GLY A 16 20.26 7.60 -7.46
N GLU A 17 19.45 6.71 -8.03
CA GLU A 17 18.97 6.78 -9.42
C GLU A 17 18.02 7.95 -9.65
N ILE A 18 17.28 8.35 -8.61
CA ILE A 18 16.38 9.50 -8.65
C ILE A 18 16.74 10.52 -7.58
N SER A 19 16.62 11.80 -7.92
CA SER A 19 16.81 12.89 -6.96
C SER A 19 15.67 12.96 -5.95
N ARG A 20 15.92 13.58 -4.79
CA ARG A 20 14.87 13.84 -3.78
C ARG A 20 13.67 14.60 -4.35
N ALA A 21 13.91 15.53 -5.28
CA ALA A 21 12.83 16.28 -5.94
C ALA A 21 11.99 15.36 -6.84
N ALA A 22 12.64 14.51 -7.64
CA ALA A 22 11.95 13.53 -8.50
C ALA A 22 11.15 12.51 -7.68
N PHE A 23 11.69 12.05 -6.54
CA PHE A 23 10.97 11.18 -5.61
C PHE A 23 9.67 11.84 -5.10
N TRP A 24 9.71 13.10 -4.68
CA TRP A 24 8.52 13.80 -4.20
C TRP A 24 7.47 14.03 -5.29
N GLU A 25 7.87 14.20 -6.55
CA GLU A 25 6.93 14.29 -7.67
C GLU A 25 6.32 12.92 -8.01
N LEU A 26 7.10 11.83 -7.97
CA LEU A 26 6.62 10.46 -8.20
C LEU A 26 5.68 9.95 -7.09
N THR A 27 5.93 10.39 -5.85
CA THR A 27 5.11 10.03 -4.68
C THR A 27 3.94 10.98 -4.45
N ARG A 28 3.88 12.11 -5.18
CA ARG A 28 2.79 13.07 -5.09
C ARG A 28 1.51 12.45 -5.64
N PHE A 29 0.66 12.00 -4.72
CA PHE A 29 -0.73 11.56 -4.92
C PHE A 29 -0.96 10.68 -6.16
N LYS A 30 -0.59 9.40 -6.06
CA LYS A 30 -1.00 8.42 -7.07
C LYS A 30 -2.46 7.98 -6.86
N TYR A 31 -2.92 7.74 -5.63
CA TYR A 31 -4.33 7.56 -5.24
C TYR A 31 -4.41 7.72 -3.71
N PRO A 32 -5.57 8.09 -3.11
CA PRO A 32 -5.80 7.76 -1.72
C PRO A 32 -5.85 6.23 -1.62
N THR A 33 -4.74 5.62 -1.24
CA THR A 33 -4.77 4.27 -0.70
C THR A 33 -5.53 4.39 0.61
N HIS A 34 -6.84 4.20 0.55
CA HIS A 34 -7.69 3.97 1.72
C HIS A 34 -7.34 2.60 2.31
N GLN A 35 -6.06 2.40 2.65
CA GLN A 35 -5.59 1.24 3.39
C GLN A 35 -6.19 1.34 4.78
N ILE A 36 -7.14 0.45 5.04
CA ILE A 36 -7.75 0.30 6.36
C ILE A 36 -6.95 -0.78 7.08
N SER A 37 -6.42 -0.46 8.26
CA SER A 37 -5.74 -1.41 9.13
C SER A 37 -6.50 -1.57 10.44
N PHE A 38 -6.73 -2.82 10.86
CA PHE A 38 -7.41 -3.17 12.11
C PHE A 38 -6.39 -3.76 13.09
N HIS A 39 -6.10 -3.06 14.20
CA HIS A 39 -5.08 -3.47 15.18
C HIS A 39 -5.65 -4.02 16.50
N THR A 40 -6.97 -4.19 16.61
CA THR A 40 -7.62 -4.75 17.81
C THR A 40 -8.77 -5.68 17.45
N GLY A 41 -9.09 -6.62 18.35
CA GLY A 41 -10.25 -7.49 18.19
C GLY A 41 -11.58 -6.73 18.11
N LYS A 42 -11.71 -5.61 18.84
CA LYS A 42 -12.89 -4.73 18.75
C LYS A 42 -13.05 -4.10 17.38
N ALA A 43 -11.94 -3.74 16.74
CA ALA A 43 -11.96 -3.14 15.40
C ALA A 43 -12.36 -4.18 14.34
N LEU A 44 -11.86 -5.42 14.46
CA LEU A 44 -12.26 -6.53 13.59
C LEU A 44 -13.74 -6.90 13.74
N ALA A 45 -14.31 -6.77 14.95
CA ALA A 45 -15.72 -7.05 15.22
C ALA A 45 -16.70 -6.11 14.48
N ALA A 46 -16.22 -4.99 13.91
CA ALA A 46 -17.02 -4.12 13.06
C ALA A 46 -17.23 -4.67 11.63
N LEU A 47 -16.46 -5.69 11.23
CA LEU A 47 -16.58 -6.32 9.91
C LEU A 47 -17.71 -7.34 9.88
N ARG A 48 -18.49 -7.33 8.79
CA ARG A 48 -19.47 -8.38 8.49
C ARG A 48 -18.92 -9.27 7.40
N PHE A 49 -18.84 -10.58 7.67
CA PHE A 49 -18.51 -11.55 6.62
C PHE A 49 -19.64 -11.60 5.58
N GLU A 50 -19.27 -11.54 4.29
CA GLU A 50 -20.22 -11.58 3.18
C GLU A 50 -20.09 -12.85 2.33
N ARG A 51 -18.87 -13.17 1.86
CA ARG A 51 -18.58 -14.38 1.07
C ARG A 51 -17.08 -14.69 1.04
N SER A 52 -16.75 -15.91 0.61
CA SER A 52 -15.38 -16.36 0.33
C SER A 52 -15.34 -17.18 -0.96
N TYR A 53 -14.15 -17.31 -1.55
CA TYR A 53 -13.89 -18.12 -2.73
C TYR A 53 -12.87 -19.20 -2.39
N VAL A 54 -12.94 -20.34 -3.07
CA VAL A 54 -11.86 -21.33 -3.03
C VAL A 54 -10.66 -20.71 -3.74
N ALA A 55 -9.52 -20.67 -3.05
CA ALA A 55 -8.26 -20.33 -3.68
C ALA A 55 -7.66 -21.63 -4.22
N ASP A 56 -7.47 -21.70 -5.54
CA ASP A 56 -6.66 -22.76 -6.14
C ASP A 56 -5.19 -22.43 -5.80
N VAL A 57 -4.63 -23.19 -4.85
CA VAL A 57 -3.22 -23.13 -4.43
C VAL A 57 -2.53 -24.40 -4.86
#